data_AF-A0AAE1RPM9-F1
#
_entry.id   AF-A0AAE1RPM9-F1
#
_cell.length_a   1.000
_cell.length_b   1.000
_cell.length_c   1.000
_cell.angle_alpha   90.00
_cell.angle_beta   90.00
_cell.angle_gamma   90.00
#
_symmetry.space_group_name_H-M   'P 1'
#
loop_
_entity.id
_entity.type
_entity.pdbx_description
1 polymer ?
#
loop_
_entity_poly.entity_id
_entity_poly.type
_entity_poly.pdbx_seq_one_letter_code
_entity_poly.pdbx_strand_id
1 'polypeptide(L)'
;MADEEGKRVFIRRKEAKRISRRSRRSMEMLLNMVTKKRRQEKSSKEKKEIRLMYLEMKEKAIANPLSDAELLMELANRAIQEYNEKECNVFKYKVLKIEKVNHTVTTYNQYWMTVKVLNLTLGTSTETFQIHAGKSILNDDDKVIYCCRPKEEVIVGSPSCDVYFGKLHRVEELELKKHIKGLEASGSNGTSMISLIIPPRY
;
A
#
# COMPACT_ATOMS: atom_id res chain seq x y z
N MET A 1 -15.27 -81.99 -17.50
CA MET A 1 -15.13 -80.80 -18.38
C MET A 1 -15.53 -79.47 -17.71
N ALA A 2 -16.44 -79.45 -16.72
CA ALA A 2 -16.90 -78.20 -16.09
C ALA A 2 -15.87 -77.47 -15.17
N ASP A 3 -14.87 -78.17 -14.63
CA ASP A 3 -13.89 -77.58 -13.68
C ASP A 3 -12.83 -76.68 -14.36
N GLU A 4 -12.38 -77.06 -15.56
CA GLU A 4 -11.40 -76.27 -16.33
C GLU A 4 -11.99 -74.99 -16.94
N GLU A 5 -13.29 -75.00 -17.26
CA GLU A 5 -14.04 -73.81 -17.69
C GLU A 5 -14.12 -72.79 -16.54
N GLY A 6 -14.42 -73.25 -15.33
CA GLY A 6 -14.52 -72.42 -14.13
C GLY A 6 -13.19 -71.73 -13.77
N LYS A 7 -12.07 -72.46 -13.86
CA LYS A 7 -10.72 -71.90 -13.65
C LYS A 7 -10.38 -70.84 -14.69
N ARG A 8 -10.71 -71.07 -15.97
CA ARG A 8 -10.49 -70.09 -17.05
C ARG A 8 -11.31 -68.82 -16.85
N VAL A 9 -12.58 -68.93 -16.44
CA VAL A 9 -13.43 -67.77 -16.13
C VAL A 9 -12.89 -66.97 -14.94
N PHE A 10 -12.40 -67.63 -13.90
CA PHE A 10 -11.81 -66.97 -12.73
C PHE A 10 -10.52 -66.19 -13.08
N ILE A 11 -9.64 -66.78 -13.89
CA ILE A 11 -8.41 -66.13 -14.35
C ILE A 11 -8.75 -64.88 -15.17
N ARG A 12 -9.65 -64.99 -16.16
CA ARG A 12 -10.10 -63.85 -16.98
C ARG A 12 -10.69 -62.72 -16.14
N ARG A 13 -11.49 -63.04 -15.11
CA ARG A 13 -12.05 -62.02 -14.19
C ARG A 13 -10.97 -61.33 -13.36
N LYS A 14 -9.96 -62.07 -12.88
CA LYS A 14 -8.81 -61.48 -12.16
C LYS A 14 -7.99 -60.56 -13.08
N GLU A 15 -7.79 -60.98 -14.32
CA GLU A 15 -7.03 -60.23 -15.31
C GLU A 15 -7.77 -58.94 -15.73
N ALA A 16 -9.08 -59.03 -15.99
CA ALA A 16 -9.93 -57.86 -16.24
C ALA A 16 -9.90 -56.85 -15.08
N LYS A 17 -9.94 -57.33 -13.81
CA LYS A 17 -9.80 -56.45 -12.64
C LYS A 17 -8.42 -55.80 -12.55
N ARG A 18 -7.35 -56.50 -12.90
CA ARG A 18 -5.99 -55.93 -12.95
C ARG A 18 -5.87 -54.86 -14.03
N ILE A 19 -6.38 -55.13 -15.24
CA ILE A 19 -6.40 -54.19 -16.36
C ILE A 19 -7.21 -52.94 -16.00
N SER A 20 -8.41 -53.11 -15.41
CA SER A 20 -9.25 -52.00 -14.94
C SER A 20 -8.54 -51.13 -13.90
N ARG A 21 -7.88 -51.74 -12.90
CA ARG A 21 -7.09 -51.01 -11.89
C ARG A 21 -5.91 -50.26 -12.51
N ARG A 22 -5.23 -50.86 -13.48
CA ARG A 22 -4.12 -50.22 -14.20
C ARG A 22 -4.60 -49.03 -15.02
N SER A 23 -5.71 -49.19 -15.73
CA SER A 23 -6.35 -48.11 -16.50
C SER A 23 -6.76 -46.93 -15.60
N ARG A 24 -7.39 -47.22 -14.45
CA ARG A 24 -7.78 -46.18 -13.47
C ARG A 24 -6.57 -45.39 -12.93
N ARG A 25 -5.47 -46.08 -12.60
CA ARG A 25 -4.22 -45.43 -12.15
C ARG A 25 -3.60 -44.56 -13.25
N SER A 26 -3.60 -45.04 -14.50
CA SER A 26 -3.11 -44.24 -15.63
C SER A 26 -3.95 -42.98 -15.86
N MET A 27 -5.27 -43.09 -15.75
CA MET A 27 -6.19 -41.95 -15.89
C MET A 27 -6.01 -40.91 -14.79
N GLU A 28 -5.82 -41.36 -13.55
CA GLU A 28 -5.58 -40.49 -12.39
C GLU A 28 -4.24 -39.74 -12.50
N MET A 29 -3.20 -40.41 -12.99
CA MET A 29 -1.89 -39.78 -13.26
C MET A 29 -2.01 -38.67 -14.32
N LEU A 30 -2.75 -38.92 -15.41
CA LEU A 30 -3.00 -37.91 -16.45
C LEU A 30 -3.78 -36.71 -15.91
N LEU A 31 -4.80 -36.94 -15.06
CA LEU A 31 -5.57 -35.86 -14.45
C LEU A 31 -4.68 -34.98 -13.54
N ASN A 32 -3.79 -35.59 -12.78
CA ASN A 32 -2.83 -34.87 -11.93
C ASN A 32 -1.81 -34.05 -12.76
N MET A 33 -1.35 -34.58 -13.90
CA MET A 33 -0.48 -33.83 -14.81
C MET A 33 -1.19 -32.62 -15.42
N VAL A 34 -2.43 -32.79 -15.88
CA VAL A 34 -3.23 -31.70 -16.48
C VAL A 34 -3.50 -30.61 -15.45
N THR A 35 -3.88 -30.97 -14.23
CA THR A 35 -4.15 -30.00 -13.16
C THR A 35 -2.88 -29.26 -12.72
N LYS A 36 -1.74 -29.96 -12.60
CA LYS A 36 -0.44 -29.34 -12.31
C LYS A 36 -0.02 -28.35 -13.41
N LYS A 37 -0.18 -28.72 -14.68
CA LYS A 37 0.10 -27.84 -15.82
C LYS A 37 -0.77 -26.58 -15.80
N ARG A 38 -2.09 -26.73 -15.56
CA ARG A 38 -3.01 -25.59 -15.41
C ARG A 38 -2.62 -24.66 -14.26
N ARG A 39 -2.17 -25.21 -13.12
CA ARG A 39 -1.68 -24.41 -11.97
C ARG A 39 -0.42 -23.63 -12.34
N GLN A 40 0.53 -24.25 -13.05
CA GLN A 40 1.74 -23.58 -13.52
C GLN A 40 1.44 -22.46 -14.53
N GLU A 41 0.53 -22.69 -15.48
CA GLU A 41 0.11 -21.68 -16.45
C GLU A 41 -0.59 -20.50 -15.78
N LYS A 42 -1.47 -20.74 -14.80
CA LYS A 42 -2.08 -19.66 -13.99
C LYS A 42 -1.03 -18.84 -13.26
N SER A 43 -0.12 -19.49 -12.54
CA SER A 43 0.98 -18.80 -11.84
C SER A 43 1.88 -18.01 -12.81
N SER A 44 2.11 -18.52 -14.02
CA SER A 44 2.88 -17.79 -15.03
C SER A 44 2.13 -16.58 -15.58
N LYS A 45 0.80 -16.63 -15.72
CA LYS A 45 -0.01 -15.48 -16.14
C LYS A 45 -0.02 -14.39 -15.08
N GLU A 46 -0.25 -14.77 -13.83
CA GLU A 46 -0.24 -13.86 -12.69
C GLU A 46 1.12 -13.16 -12.52
N LYS A 47 2.23 -13.90 -12.68
CA LYS A 47 3.58 -13.30 -12.70
C LYS A 47 3.79 -12.29 -13.83
N LYS A 48 3.15 -12.48 -14.99
CA LYS A 48 3.22 -11.53 -16.11
C LYS A 48 2.38 -10.29 -15.85
N GLU A 49 1.20 -10.44 -15.25
CA GLU A 49 0.34 -9.32 -14.84
C GLU A 49 1.02 -8.44 -13.79
N ILE A 50 1.60 -9.03 -12.75
CA ILE A 50 2.38 -8.30 -11.74
C ILE A 50 3.56 -7.54 -12.39
N ARG A 51 4.26 -8.18 -13.33
CA ARG A 51 5.37 -7.54 -14.04
C ARG A 51 4.91 -6.38 -14.92
N LEU A 52 3.76 -6.51 -15.58
CA LEU A 52 3.17 -5.45 -16.39
C LEU A 52 2.77 -4.25 -15.52
N MET A 53 2.09 -4.51 -14.39
CA MET A 53 1.74 -3.49 -13.40
C MET A 53 3.00 -2.72 -12.92
N TYR A 54 4.09 -3.43 -12.60
CA TYR A 54 5.34 -2.79 -12.17
C TYR A 54 5.97 -1.92 -13.27
N LEU A 55 5.90 -2.36 -14.53
CA LEU A 55 6.41 -1.60 -15.67
C LEU A 55 5.57 -0.34 -15.92
N GLU A 56 4.24 -0.44 -15.84
CA GLU A 56 3.35 0.72 -15.93
C GLU A 56 3.60 1.74 -14.80
N MET A 57 3.79 1.27 -13.57
CA MET A 57 4.19 2.13 -12.45
C MET A 57 5.52 2.83 -12.72
N LYS A 58 6.48 2.13 -13.32
CA LYS A 58 7.80 2.68 -13.67
C LYS A 58 7.74 3.68 -14.82
N GLU A 59 6.94 3.43 -15.85
CA GLU A 59 6.74 4.36 -16.98
C GLU A 59 6.00 5.63 -16.54
N LYS A 60 5.01 5.51 -15.66
CA LYS A 60 4.33 6.68 -15.06
C LYS A 60 5.28 7.55 -14.22
N ALA A 61 6.18 6.92 -13.46
CA ALA A 61 7.23 7.65 -12.73
C ALA A 61 8.23 8.39 -13.66
N ILE A 62 8.38 7.93 -14.90
CA ILE A 62 9.22 8.60 -15.92
C ILE A 62 8.45 9.75 -16.60
N ALA A 63 7.12 9.65 -16.72
CA ALA A 63 6.29 10.58 -17.47
C ALA A 63 5.98 11.91 -16.76
N ASN A 64 6.14 12.00 -15.43
CA ASN A 64 5.97 13.25 -14.67
C ASN A 64 7.01 13.37 -13.54
N PRO A 65 8.24 13.81 -13.83
CA PRO A 65 9.13 14.27 -12.80
C PRO A 65 8.75 15.73 -12.51
N LEU A 66 7.65 15.97 -11.79
CA LEU A 66 7.70 17.15 -10.92
C LEU A 66 8.92 16.89 -10.05
N SER A 67 9.98 17.68 -10.22
CA SER A 67 11.17 17.45 -9.42
C SER A 67 10.77 17.50 -7.94
N ASP A 68 11.42 16.73 -7.07
CA ASP A 68 11.05 16.71 -5.65
C ASP A 68 10.96 18.14 -5.06
N ALA A 69 11.77 19.06 -5.56
CA ALA A 69 11.72 20.49 -5.23
C ALA A 69 10.43 21.19 -5.67
N GLU A 70 9.92 20.93 -6.87
CA GLU A 70 8.65 21.48 -7.36
C GLU A 70 7.48 20.96 -6.54
N LEU A 71 7.46 19.66 -6.24
CA LEU A 71 6.42 19.06 -5.39
C LEU A 71 6.41 19.68 -4.00
N LEU A 72 7.57 19.79 -3.37
CA LEU A 72 7.70 20.39 -2.04
C LEU A 72 7.24 21.86 -2.04
N MET A 73 7.60 22.61 -3.09
CA MET A 73 7.19 24.00 -3.24
C MET A 73 5.67 24.12 -3.46
N GLU A 74 5.08 23.23 -4.25
CA GLU A 74 3.63 23.17 -4.46
C GLU A 74 2.89 22.90 -3.13
N LEU A 75 3.34 21.89 -2.36
CA LEU A 75 2.77 21.55 -1.06
C LEU A 75 2.89 22.71 -0.06
N ALA A 76 4.05 23.39 -0.03
CA ALA A 76 4.27 24.54 0.84
C ALA A 76 3.35 25.72 0.48
N ASN A 77 3.23 26.02 -0.82
CA ASN A 77 2.33 27.09 -1.30
C ASN A 77 0.88 26.79 -0.97
N ARG A 78 0.43 25.57 -1.25
CA ARG A 78 -0.94 25.13 -0.92
C ARG A 78 -1.23 25.25 0.57
N ALA A 79 -0.33 24.76 1.42
CA ALA A 79 -0.50 24.83 2.87
C ALA A 79 -0.61 26.27 3.39
N ILE A 80 0.22 27.19 2.87
CA ILE A 80 0.14 28.61 3.23
C ILE A 80 -1.12 29.27 2.70
N GLN A 81 -1.56 28.91 1.49
CA GLN A 81 -2.83 29.39 0.94
C GLN A 81 -4.01 28.95 1.82
N GLU A 82 -4.11 27.66 2.14
CA GLU A 82 -5.15 27.12 3.04
C GLU A 82 -5.08 27.79 4.43
N TYR A 83 -3.88 28.09 4.93
CA TYR A 83 -3.72 28.85 6.17
C TYR A 83 -4.27 30.27 6.03
N ASN A 84 -3.94 30.98 4.95
CA ASN A 84 -4.39 32.34 4.69
C ASN A 84 -5.91 32.44 4.52
N GLU A 85 -6.55 31.42 3.98
CA GLU A 85 -8.01 31.39 3.73
C GLU A 85 -8.83 31.22 5.01
N LYS A 86 -8.22 30.80 6.12
CA LYS A 86 -8.92 30.73 7.41
C LYS A 86 -9.32 32.13 7.88
N GLU A 87 -10.62 32.33 8.08
CA GLU A 87 -11.20 33.63 8.46
C GLU A 87 -10.61 34.22 9.76
N CYS A 88 -10.11 33.37 10.67
CA CYS A 88 -9.48 33.81 11.91
C CYS A 88 -8.07 34.40 11.73
N ASN A 89 -7.46 34.27 10.56
CA ASN A 89 -6.09 34.71 10.32
C ASN A 89 -6.05 36.13 9.73
N VAL A 90 -5.69 37.09 10.58
CA VAL A 90 -5.52 38.52 10.24
C VAL A 90 -4.32 38.74 9.31
N PHE A 91 -3.27 37.94 9.47
CA PHE A 91 -2.06 38.03 8.67
C PHE A 91 -2.14 37.15 7.41
N LYS A 92 -1.60 37.64 6.30
CA LYS A 92 -1.46 36.92 5.04
C LYS A 92 0.01 36.67 4.74
N TYR A 93 0.33 35.48 4.23
CA TYR A 93 1.70 35.03 4.03
C TYR A 93 1.95 34.56 2.60
N LYS A 94 3.21 34.69 2.15
CA LYS A 94 3.69 34.12 0.88
C LYS A 94 4.94 33.29 1.12
N VAL A 95 5.02 32.09 0.55
CA VAL A 95 6.23 31.25 0.64
C VAL A 95 7.40 31.95 -0.04
N LEU A 96 8.55 31.97 0.63
CA LEU A 96 9.82 32.44 0.08
C LEU A 96 10.72 31.27 -0.31
N LYS A 97 10.97 30.38 0.65
CA LYS A 97 11.84 29.21 0.48
C LYS A 97 11.57 28.14 1.52
N ILE A 98 11.98 26.92 1.22
CA ILE A 98 12.00 25.81 2.16
C ILE A 98 13.41 25.72 2.75
N GLU A 99 13.53 25.76 4.08
CA GLU A 99 14.82 25.70 4.77
C GLU A 99 15.24 24.27 5.12
N LYS A 100 14.29 23.46 5.54
CA LYS A 100 14.53 22.08 5.98
C LYS A 100 13.36 21.22 5.60
N VAL A 101 13.65 20.00 5.14
CA VAL A 101 12.65 18.96 4.91
C VAL A 101 13.15 17.69 5.59
N ASN A 102 12.28 17.06 6.39
CA ASN A 102 12.42 15.66 6.75
C ASN A 102 11.38 14.87 5.96
N HIS A 103 11.77 13.72 5.44
CA HIS A 103 10.96 12.89 4.58
C HIS A 103 10.88 11.47 5.14
N THR A 104 9.68 10.90 5.14
CA THR A 104 9.43 9.51 5.54
C THR A 104 8.53 8.85 4.51
N VAL A 105 8.92 7.66 4.05
CA VAL A 105 8.11 6.83 3.16
C VAL A 105 7.42 5.75 3.97
N THR A 106 6.09 5.75 3.98
CA THR A 106 5.26 4.68 4.56
C THR A 106 4.31 4.14 3.48
N THR A 107 2.99 4.17 3.68
CA THR A 107 1.98 4.05 2.62
C THR A 107 1.80 5.35 1.84
N TYR A 108 2.30 6.46 2.39
CA TYR A 108 2.35 7.79 1.79
C TYR A 108 3.78 8.32 1.82
N ASN A 109 4.12 9.21 0.88
CA ASN A 109 5.31 10.04 1.01
C ASN A 109 4.96 11.22 1.91
N GLN A 110 5.53 11.26 3.12
CA GLN A 110 5.24 12.28 4.13
C GLN A 110 6.42 13.25 4.28
N TYR A 111 6.10 14.55 4.38
CA TYR A 111 7.06 15.64 4.38
C TYR A 111 6.82 16.58 5.55
N TRP A 112 7.85 16.75 6.40
CA TRP A 112 7.89 17.74 7.46
C TRP A 112 8.83 18.86 7.03
N MET A 113 8.23 19.99 6.67
CA MET A 113 8.92 21.14 6.11
C MET A 113 9.00 22.28 7.12
N THR A 114 10.17 22.92 7.18
CA THR A 114 10.35 24.25 7.79
C THR A 114 10.46 25.25 6.64
N VAL A 115 9.52 26.19 6.59
CA VAL A 115 9.34 27.09 5.45
C VAL A 115 9.49 28.54 5.90
N LYS A 116 10.26 29.34 5.17
CA LYS A 116 10.30 30.79 5.35
C LYS A 116 9.20 31.43 4.53
N VAL A 117 8.46 32.33 5.16
CA VAL A 117 7.35 33.05 4.54
C VAL A 117 7.52 34.55 4.75
N LEU A 118 7.06 35.33 3.77
CA LEU A 118 6.92 36.76 3.89
C LEU A 118 5.54 37.08 4.44
N ASN A 119 5.46 37.84 5.53
CA ASN A 119 4.21 38.41 6.01
C ASN A 119 3.82 39.57 5.09
N LEU A 120 2.79 39.36 4.25
CA LEU A 120 2.28 40.34 3.30
C LEU A 120 1.52 41.47 3.99
N THR A 121 0.93 41.22 5.16
CA THR A 121 0.21 42.24 5.93
C THR A 121 1.17 43.26 6.54
N LEU A 122 2.33 42.80 7.01
CA LEU A 122 3.38 43.66 7.59
C LEU A 122 4.46 44.07 6.56
N GLY A 123 4.42 43.50 5.35
CA GLY A 123 5.26 43.83 4.19
C GLY A 123 6.75 43.49 4.28
N THR A 124 7.31 43.35 5.49
CA THR A 124 8.77 43.26 5.72
C THR A 124 9.18 42.12 6.65
N SER A 125 8.28 41.60 7.47
CA SER A 125 8.60 40.53 8.41
C SER A 125 8.70 39.19 7.70
N THR A 126 9.82 38.49 7.90
CA THR A 126 9.98 37.11 7.49
C THR A 126 9.74 36.19 8.67
N GLU A 127 8.79 35.29 8.53
CA GLU A 127 8.41 34.34 9.57
C GLU A 127 8.76 32.90 9.15
N THR A 128 8.73 32.00 10.12
CA THR A 128 9.04 30.58 9.91
C THR A 128 7.81 29.76 10.21
N PHE A 129 7.45 28.86 9.30
CA PHE A 129 6.31 27.96 9.45
C PHE A 129 6.78 26.51 9.50
N GLN A 130 6.04 25.69 10.24
CA GLN A 130 6.13 24.24 10.21
C GLN A 130 4.95 23.70 9.41
N ILE A 131 5.24 22.90 8.40
CA ILE A 131 4.25 22.29 7.51
C ILE A 131 4.44 20.78 7.52
N HIS A 132 3.35 20.05 7.67
CA HIS A 132 3.31 18.61 7.47
C HIS A 132 2.33 18.30 6.34
N ALA A 133 2.82 17.66 5.29
CA ALA A 133 2.05 17.32 4.10
C ALA A 133 2.40 15.91 3.60
N GLY A 134 1.49 15.32 2.84
CA GLY A 134 1.67 14.01 2.24
C GLY A 134 1.26 13.96 0.77
N LYS A 135 1.87 13.03 0.03
CA LYS A 135 1.47 12.63 -1.33
C LYS A 135 1.23 11.11 -1.34
N SER A 136 0.11 10.67 -1.90
CA SER A 136 -0.17 9.25 -2.10
C SER A 136 0.83 8.63 -3.08
N ILE A 137 1.26 7.40 -2.79
CA ILE A 137 2.14 6.62 -3.68
C ILE A 137 1.33 6.03 -4.84
N LEU A 138 0.03 5.84 -4.65
CA LEU A 138 -0.86 5.18 -5.62
C LEU A 138 -1.55 6.17 -6.57
N ASN A 139 -1.76 7.41 -6.12
CA ASN A 139 -2.47 8.45 -6.86
C ASN A 139 -1.64 9.75 -6.84
N ASP A 140 -1.17 10.21 -7.99
CA ASP A 140 -0.30 11.38 -8.07
C ASP A 140 -0.98 12.70 -7.69
N ASP A 141 -2.30 12.75 -7.82
CA ASP A 141 -3.11 13.95 -7.53
C ASP A 141 -3.51 14.06 -6.05
N ASP A 142 -3.39 12.97 -5.28
CA ASP A 142 -3.78 12.93 -3.88
C ASP A 142 -2.67 13.54 -3.00
N LYS A 143 -2.76 14.85 -2.82
CA LYS A 143 -1.92 15.67 -1.93
C LYS A 143 -2.75 16.14 -0.74
N VAL A 144 -2.23 15.93 0.47
CA VAL A 144 -2.91 16.24 1.72
C VAL A 144 -2.05 17.16 2.57
N ILE A 145 -2.63 18.24 3.09
CA ILE A 145 -2.00 19.09 4.10
C ILE A 145 -2.53 18.69 5.47
N TYR A 146 -1.66 18.18 6.33
CA TYR A 146 -2.04 17.73 7.67
C TYR A 146 -1.90 18.83 8.72
N CYS A 147 -0.86 19.66 8.62
CA CYS A 147 -0.54 20.71 9.59
C CYS A 147 0.11 21.89 8.85
N CYS A 148 -0.28 23.12 9.18
CA CYS A 148 0.41 24.34 8.75
C CYS A 148 0.26 25.39 9.84
N ARG A 149 1.37 25.87 10.40
CA ARG A 149 1.36 26.82 11.51
C ARG A 149 2.69 27.57 11.65
N PRO A 150 2.69 28.75 12.30
CA PRO A 150 3.92 29.42 12.70
C PRO A 150 4.77 28.51 13.59
N LYS A 151 6.08 28.58 13.40
CA LYS A 151 7.06 27.93 14.28
C LYS A 151 7.22 28.80 15.51
N GLU A 152 6.51 28.46 16.57
CA GLU A 152 6.69 29.12 17.86
C GLU A 152 8.12 28.85 18.37
N GLU A 153 8.81 29.91 18.79
CA GLU A 153 9.99 29.77 19.64
C GLU A 153 9.53 29.14 20.95
N VAL A 154 10.29 28.15 21.45
CA VAL A 154 9.95 27.28 22.58
C VAL A 154 9.31 28.04 23.75
N ILE A 155 7.98 28.10 23.79
CA ILE A 155 7.22 28.37 25.01
C ILE A 155 6.72 27.01 25.48
N VAL A 156 7.14 26.61 26.69
CA VAL A 156 6.76 25.36 27.34
C VAL A 156 5.23 25.22 27.32
N GLY A 157 4.70 24.27 26.54
CA GLY A 157 3.27 23.91 26.57
C GLY A 157 2.51 23.97 25.24
N SER A 158 3.09 24.44 24.13
CA SER A 158 2.39 24.40 22.84
C SER A 158 2.42 22.99 22.24
N PRO A 159 1.27 22.37 21.94
CA PRO A 159 1.23 21.02 21.41
C PRO A 159 1.97 20.98 20.07
N SER A 160 2.98 20.12 19.93
CA SER A 160 3.64 19.87 18.64
C SER A 160 2.62 19.36 17.60
N CYS A 161 2.90 19.46 16.29
CA CYS A 161 2.01 18.86 15.26
C CYS A 161 1.75 17.36 15.54
N ASP A 162 2.56 16.70 16.38
CA ASP A 162 2.41 15.32 16.86
C ASP A 162 1.08 15.08 17.60
N VAL A 163 0.48 16.09 18.23
CA VAL A 163 -0.77 15.91 19.02
C VAL A 163 -1.99 15.64 18.14
N TYR A 164 -1.99 16.11 16.89
CA TYR A 164 -3.05 15.79 15.93
C TYR A 164 -2.93 14.38 15.33
N PHE A 165 -1.75 13.75 15.41
CA PHE A 165 -1.51 12.39 14.88
C PHE A 165 -2.20 11.30 15.70
N GLY A 166 -2.35 11.47 17.01
CA GLY A 166 -3.01 10.46 17.86
C GLY A 166 -4.46 10.17 17.47
N LYS A 167 -5.12 11.10 16.75
CA LYS A 167 -6.51 10.95 16.29
C LYS A 167 -6.61 10.32 14.90
N LEU A 168 -5.79 10.72 13.92
CA LEU A 168 -5.85 10.13 12.57
C LEU A 168 -5.38 8.67 12.54
N HIS A 169 -4.26 8.37 13.23
CA HIS A 169 -3.71 7.00 13.25
C HIS A 169 -4.67 6.01 13.92
N ARG A 170 -5.48 6.46 14.90
CA ARG A 170 -6.52 5.63 15.52
C ARG A 170 -7.68 5.32 14.58
N VAL A 171 -8.10 6.27 13.74
CA VAL A 171 -9.23 6.09 12.82
C VAL A 171 -8.85 5.14 11.67
N GLU A 172 -7.66 5.31 11.09
CA GLU A 172 -7.18 4.44 10.00
C GLU A 172 -6.79 3.04 10.49
N GLU A 173 -6.19 2.90 11.69
CA GLU A 173 -5.93 1.60 12.30
C GLU A 173 -7.23 0.86 12.65
N LEU A 174 -8.30 1.58 13.05
CA LEU A 174 -9.62 0.99 13.28
C LEU A 174 -10.28 0.52 11.97
N GLU A 175 -10.15 1.27 10.88
CA GLU A 175 -10.65 0.90 9.55
C GLU A 175 -9.92 -0.32 8.96
N LEU A 176 -8.58 -0.36 9.09
CA LEU A 176 -7.76 -1.51 8.69
C LEU A 176 -8.05 -2.75 9.56
N LYS A 177 -8.20 -2.58 10.89
CA LYS A 177 -8.57 -3.69 11.79
C LYS A 177 -9.97 -4.22 11.49
N LYS A 178 -10.93 -3.36 11.11
CA LYS A 178 -12.26 -3.80 10.66
C LYS A 178 -12.18 -4.62 9.37
N HIS A 179 -11.37 -4.19 8.39
CA HIS A 179 -11.16 -4.94 7.15
C HIS A 179 -10.47 -6.29 7.38
N ILE A 180 -9.43 -6.35 8.21
CA ILE A 180 -8.74 -7.60 8.57
C ILE A 180 -9.70 -8.55 9.30
N LYS A 181 -10.50 -8.04 10.25
CA LYS A 181 -11.49 -8.85 10.97
C LYS A 181 -12.62 -9.35 10.06
N GLY A 182 -12.97 -8.61 9.01
CA GLY A 182 -13.91 -9.05 7.96
C GLY A 182 -13.33 -10.13 7.03
N LEU A 183 -12.03 -10.10 6.78
CA LEU A 183 -11.31 -11.13 6.03
C LEU A 183 -11.14 -12.41 6.85
N GLU A 184 -10.88 -12.31 8.16
CA GLU A 184 -10.80 -13.46 9.07
C GLU A 184 -12.16 -14.16 9.25
N ALA A 185 -13.27 -13.42 9.16
CA ALA A 185 -14.61 -13.97 9.27
C ALA A 185 -15.10 -14.69 7.99
N SER A 186 -14.42 -14.54 6.85
CA SER A 186 -14.90 -15.00 5.53
C SER A 186 -14.07 -16.09 4.86
N GLY A 187 -13.01 -16.61 5.49
CA GLY A 187 -12.08 -17.53 4.82
C GLY A 187 -11.60 -18.71 5.66
N SER A 188 -12.23 -19.85 5.43
CA SER A 188 -11.72 -21.21 5.59
C SER A 188 -10.18 -21.37 5.57
N ASN A 189 -9.67 -22.10 6.58
CA ASN A 189 -8.52 -23.01 6.55
C ASN A 189 -7.53 -22.86 5.38
N GLY A 190 -6.70 -21.83 5.43
CA GLY A 190 -5.58 -21.66 4.51
C GLY A 190 -4.54 -20.74 5.15
N THR A 191 -3.57 -21.33 5.84
CA THR A 191 -2.44 -20.65 6.47
C THR A 191 -1.74 -19.74 5.46
N SER A 192 -1.92 -18.43 5.57
CA SER A 192 -1.12 -17.43 4.85
C SER A 192 -0.41 -16.54 5.86
N MET A 193 0.91 -16.69 5.92
CA MET A 193 1.78 -15.90 6.77
C MET A 193 1.89 -14.48 6.21
N ILE A 194 1.20 -13.53 6.83
CA ILE A 194 1.54 -12.11 6.71
C ILE A 194 2.17 -11.71 8.04
N SER A 195 3.49 -11.87 8.13
CA SER A 195 4.28 -11.27 9.19
C SER A 195 4.40 -9.77 8.90
N LEU A 196 3.51 -8.97 9.49
CA LEU A 196 3.66 -7.52 9.58
C LEU A 196 4.83 -7.23 10.54
N ILE A 197 5.99 -6.90 9.98
CA ILE A 197 7.14 -6.37 10.71
C ILE A 197 6.77 -4.96 11.17
N ILE A 198 6.38 -4.84 12.43
CA ILE A 198 6.19 -3.55 13.11
C ILE A 198 7.57 -3.08 13.59
N PRO A 199 8.08 -1.90 13.19
CA PRO A 199 9.34 -1.39 13.72
C PRO A 199 9.18 -0.98 15.19
N PRO A 200 10.23 -1.13 16.02
CA PRO A 200 10.17 -0.80 17.44
C PRO A 200 10.06 0.72 17.65
N ARG A 201 9.23 1.09 18.62
CA ARG A 201 9.13 2.46 19.12
C ARG A 201 10.36 2.75 19.98
N TYR A 202 11.14 3.77 19.60
CA TYR A 202 12.14 4.41 20.46
C TYR A 202 11.79 5.89 20.58
#